data_AF-A0A2H0FTG2-F1
#
_entry.id   AF-A0A2H0FTG2-F1
#
_cell.length_a   1.000
_cell.length_b   1.000
_cell.length_c   1.000
_cell.angle_alpha   90.00
_cell.angle_beta   90.00
_cell.angle_gamma   90.00
#
_symmetry.space_group_name_H-M   'P 1'
#
loop_
_entity.id
_entity.type
_entity.pdbx_description
1 polymer ?
#
loop_
_entity_poly.entity_id
_entity_poly.type
_entity_poly.pdbx_seq_one_letter_code
_entity_poly.pdbx_strand_id
1 'polypeptide(L)'
;MLMFLFYILSVITSFESLPIEIKEKLQSEFSSHKRVEFEVVNAPKNFQNIWMNQEDDISVIGSVAYVPVNVKDNEGKNIRTNISVRIKIYEDVYVSMKNIDKREQLLPNYFQLVEKEITSIRGEIISSLGQMIGLRSNRFIGKGDILTKEFLEKMPVIYSGNKVFASSIVGNVKISFNAFAKQEGSIGDVIRIRTTENEIFKAEIIDYQNVLVIE
;
A
#
# COMPACT_ATOMS: atom_id res chain seq x y z
N MET A 1 -28.67 48.67 -4.28
CA MET A 1 -29.88 47.83 -4.36
C MET A 1 -29.91 47.20 -5.74
N LEU A 2 -29.89 45.88 -5.78
CA LEU A 2 -30.23 45.01 -6.91
C LEU A 2 -29.29 44.99 -8.14
N MET A 3 -28.09 44.43 -7.97
CA MET A 3 -27.39 43.75 -9.07
C MET A 3 -26.73 42.46 -8.57
N PHE A 4 -27.49 41.70 -7.78
CA PHE A 4 -27.07 40.45 -7.13
C PHE A 4 -27.99 39.26 -7.49
N LEU A 5 -28.76 39.39 -8.57
CA LEU A 5 -29.72 38.38 -9.01
C LEU A 5 -29.54 38.23 -10.52
N PHE A 6 -29.37 37.00 -11.01
CA PHE A 6 -29.02 36.60 -12.39
C PHE A 6 -27.52 36.46 -12.72
N TYR A 7 -26.83 35.59 -11.97
CA TYR A 7 -26.00 34.56 -12.62
C TYR A 7 -25.97 33.27 -11.78
N ILE A 8 -27.17 32.78 -11.42
CA ILE A 8 -27.37 31.41 -10.95
C ILE A 8 -27.52 30.56 -12.23
N LEU A 9 -26.41 30.10 -12.83
CA LEU A 9 -26.38 28.86 -13.64
C LEU A 9 -24.98 28.45 -14.14
N SER A 10 -23.92 28.59 -13.34
CA SER A 10 -22.79 27.66 -13.48
C SER A 10 -23.01 26.56 -12.45
N VAL A 11 -23.54 25.43 -12.91
CA VAL A 11 -23.76 24.20 -12.14
C VAL A 11 -22.58 23.97 -11.20
N ILE A 12 -22.83 24.10 -9.91
CA ILE A 12 -21.87 23.80 -8.87
C ILE A 12 -21.65 22.29 -8.97
N THR A 13 -20.50 21.87 -9.52
CA THR A 13 -20.06 20.47 -9.54
C THR A 13 -19.59 20.05 -8.15
N SER A 14 -20.44 20.22 -7.14
CA SER A 14 -20.15 19.85 -5.75
C SER A 14 -20.78 18.50 -5.44
N PHE A 15 -20.13 17.70 -4.60
CA PHE A 15 -20.71 16.47 -4.07
C PHE A 15 -22.08 16.72 -3.42
N GLU A 16 -22.27 17.86 -2.75
CA GLU A 16 -23.52 18.17 -2.05
C GLU A 16 -24.75 18.28 -2.93
N SER A 17 -24.58 18.62 -4.21
CA SER A 17 -25.69 18.73 -5.17
C SER A 17 -26.15 17.38 -5.73
N LEU A 18 -25.49 16.27 -5.39
CA LEU A 18 -25.93 14.95 -5.80
C LEU A 18 -27.21 14.52 -5.05
N PRO A 19 -28.07 13.71 -5.70
CA PRO A 19 -29.19 13.05 -5.04
C PRO A 19 -28.76 12.31 -3.78
N ILE A 20 -29.62 12.33 -2.76
CA ILE A 20 -29.30 11.76 -1.44
C ILE A 20 -28.95 10.26 -1.52
N GLU A 21 -29.68 9.50 -2.34
CA GLU A 21 -29.46 8.07 -2.57
C GLU A 21 -28.04 7.77 -3.08
N ILE A 22 -27.53 8.62 -3.99
CA ILE A 22 -26.18 8.50 -4.53
C ILE A 22 -25.13 8.83 -3.46
N LYS A 23 -25.37 9.88 -2.67
CA LYS A 23 -24.47 10.27 -1.58
C LYS A 23 -24.38 9.18 -0.52
N GLU A 24 -25.52 8.62 -0.10
CA GLU A 24 -25.60 7.53 0.88
C GLU A 24 -24.91 6.27 0.37
N LYS A 25 -25.15 5.88 -0.89
CA LYS A 25 -24.47 4.73 -1.50
C LYS A 25 -22.95 4.93 -1.51
N LEU A 26 -22.46 6.08 -1.96
CA LEU A 26 -21.03 6.42 -1.94
C LEU A 26 -20.45 6.38 -0.51
N GLN A 27 -21.13 6.98 0.45
CA GLN A 27 -20.67 6.97 1.85
C GLN A 27 -20.65 5.56 2.44
N SER A 28 -21.65 4.73 2.15
CA SER A 28 -21.72 3.35 2.62
C SER A 28 -20.61 2.47 2.04
N GLU A 29 -20.28 2.67 0.75
CA GLU A 29 -19.27 1.90 0.03
C GLU A 29 -17.87 2.10 0.63
N PHE A 30 -17.56 3.31 1.07
CA PHE A 30 -16.25 3.66 1.65
C PHE A 30 -16.29 3.86 3.17
N SER A 31 -17.30 3.29 3.84
CA SER A 31 -17.51 3.45 5.30
C SER A 31 -16.47 2.77 6.17
N SER A 32 -15.71 1.81 5.62
CA SER A 32 -14.60 1.15 6.31
C SER A 32 -13.39 2.07 6.54
N HIS A 33 -13.34 3.19 5.83
CA HIS A 33 -12.25 4.15 5.93
C HIS A 33 -12.51 5.22 6.96
N LYS A 34 -11.45 5.68 7.64
CA LYS A 34 -11.57 6.70 8.68
C LYS A 34 -12.23 7.99 8.18
N ARG A 35 -11.78 8.49 7.03
CA ARG A 35 -12.35 9.69 6.40
C ARG A 35 -12.21 9.64 4.90
N VAL A 36 -13.27 10.05 4.20
CA VAL A 36 -13.32 10.04 2.74
C VAL A 36 -13.88 11.37 2.25
N GLU A 37 -13.20 11.98 1.29
CA GLU A 37 -13.68 13.16 0.58
C GLU A 37 -14.09 12.77 -0.84
N PHE A 38 -15.19 13.36 -1.30
CA PHE A 38 -15.74 13.13 -2.64
C PHE A 38 -15.73 14.43 -3.44
N GLU A 39 -15.26 14.36 -4.67
CA GLU A 39 -15.23 15.50 -5.60
C GLU A 39 -15.85 15.06 -6.93
N VAL A 40 -16.93 15.71 -7.34
CA VAL A 40 -17.60 15.38 -8.62
C VAL A 40 -16.75 15.91 -9.76
N VAL A 41 -16.16 15.00 -10.53
CA VAL A 41 -15.31 15.32 -11.69
C VAL A 41 -16.16 15.51 -12.93
N ASN A 42 -17.11 14.60 -13.15
CA ASN A 42 -18.02 14.67 -14.29
C ASN A 42 -19.40 14.21 -13.87
N ALA A 43 -20.41 14.98 -14.26
CA ALA A 43 -21.80 14.64 -14.07
C ALA A 43 -22.57 15.04 -15.34
N PRO A 44 -23.65 14.32 -15.69
CA PRO A 44 -24.53 14.72 -16.78
C PRO A 44 -25.03 16.15 -16.54
N LYS A 45 -25.14 16.92 -17.61
CA LYS A 45 -25.67 18.30 -17.60
C LYS A 45 -27.02 18.31 -18.29
N ASN A 46 -27.86 19.29 -17.97
CA ASN A 46 -29.13 19.55 -18.67
C ASN A 46 -30.09 18.34 -18.66
N PHE A 47 -30.50 17.90 -17.47
CA PHE A 47 -31.46 16.82 -17.27
C PHE A 47 -32.65 17.31 -16.43
N GLN A 48 -33.81 16.69 -16.60
CA GLN A 48 -35.00 16.91 -15.76
C GLN A 48 -34.91 16.12 -14.46
N ASN A 49 -34.44 14.87 -14.54
CA ASN A 49 -34.34 13.97 -13.39
C ASN A 49 -33.09 13.07 -13.51
N ILE A 50 -32.52 12.69 -12.37
CA ILE A 50 -31.41 11.76 -12.21
C ILE A 50 -31.70 10.82 -11.03
N TRP A 51 -31.53 9.51 -11.25
CA TRP A 51 -31.73 8.49 -10.22
C TRP A 51 -30.79 7.30 -10.45
N MET A 52 -30.59 6.50 -9.41
CA MET A 52 -29.78 5.29 -9.43
C MET A 52 -30.67 4.07 -9.15
N ASN A 53 -30.43 2.93 -9.80
CA ASN A 53 -31.16 1.71 -9.44
C ASN A 53 -30.52 1.09 -8.18
N GLN A 54 -31.33 0.44 -7.34
CA GLN A 54 -30.84 -0.16 -6.09
C GLN A 54 -29.79 -1.27 -6.29
N GLU A 55 -29.91 -2.02 -7.38
CA GLU A 55 -28.99 -3.13 -7.73
C GLU A 55 -27.72 -2.67 -8.43
N ASP A 56 -27.60 -1.37 -8.74
CA ASP A 56 -26.43 -0.88 -9.45
C ASP A 56 -25.21 -0.78 -8.52
N ASP A 57 -24.09 -1.35 -8.95
CA ASP A 57 -22.82 -1.28 -8.23
C ASP A 57 -21.95 -0.12 -8.69
N ILE A 58 -21.21 0.47 -7.75
CA ILE A 58 -20.21 1.49 -8.03
C ILE A 58 -18.93 0.79 -8.45
N SER A 59 -18.38 1.17 -9.61
CA SER A 59 -17.07 0.68 -10.05
C SER A 59 -15.98 1.69 -9.72
N VAL A 60 -14.82 1.22 -9.26
CA VAL A 60 -13.71 2.09 -8.85
C VAL A 60 -12.49 1.79 -9.72
N ILE A 61 -11.93 2.81 -10.35
CA ILE A 61 -10.69 2.71 -11.14
C ILE A 61 -9.72 3.79 -10.64
N GLY A 62 -8.63 3.36 -10.01
CA GLY A 62 -7.69 4.27 -9.36
C GLY A 62 -8.37 5.08 -8.26
N SER A 63 -8.31 6.42 -8.35
CA SER A 63 -8.95 7.34 -7.40
C SER A 63 -10.33 7.84 -7.84
N VAL A 64 -10.95 7.20 -8.84
CA VAL A 64 -12.25 7.62 -9.40
C VAL A 64 -13.28 6.50 -9.26
N ALA A 65 -14.38 6.80 -8.59
CA ALA A 65 -15.60 6.00 -8.63
C ALA A 65 -16.49 6.45 -9.79
N TYR A 66 -17.01 5.46 -10.51
CA TYR A 66 -17.99 5.62 -11.56
C TYR A 66 -19.33 5.12 -11.02
N VAL A 67 -20.22 6.07 -10.77
CA VAL A 67 -21.56 5.79 -10.25
C VAL A 67 -22.54 5.74 -11.43
N PRO A 68 -23.09 4.58 -11.76
CA PRO A 68 -24.10 4.46 -12.81
C PRO A 68 -25.39 5.17 -12.39
N VAL A 69 -25.95 5.94 -13.32
CA VAL A 69 -27.18 6.70 -13.13
C VAL A 69 -28.04 6.65 -14.38
N ASN A 70 -29.34 6.72 -14.18
CA ASN A 70 -30.31 6.99 -15.22
C ASN A 70 -30.66 8.46 -15.16
N VAL A 71 -30.61 9.13 -16.31
CA VAL A 71 -31.05 10.52 -16.46
C VAL A 71 -32.19 10.59 -17.45
N LYS A 72 -33.17 11.45 -17.17
CA LYS A 72 -34.17 11.87 -18.14
C LYS A 72 -33.78 13.23 -18.67
N ASP A 73 -33.46 13.31 -19.96
CA ASP A 73 -33.07 14.58 -20.57
C ASP A 73 -34.27 15.53 -20.73
N ASN A 74 -34.00 16.75 -21.21
CA ASN A 74 -35.03 17.76 -21.41
C ASN A 74 -36.04 17.40 -22.51
N GLU A 75 -35.71 16.46 -23.39
CA GLU A 75 -36.58 15.93 -24.45
C GLU A 75 -37.42 14.75 -23.97
N GLY A 76 -37.23 14.33 -22.71
CA GLY A 76 -37.96 13.23 -22.08
C GLY A 76 -37.39 11.84 -22.37
N LYS A 77 -36.22 11.75 -23.00
CA LYS A 77 -35.53 10.50 -23.29
C LYS A 77 -34.74 10.04 -22.06
N ASN A 78 -34.81 8.74 -21.78
CA ASN A 78 -34.03 8.11 -20.72
C ASN A 78 -32.65 7.71 -21.27
N ILE A 79 -31.60 8.14 -20.59
CA ILE A 79 -30.20 7.86 -20.93
C ILE A 79 -29.52 7.26 -19.69
N ARG A 80 -28.81 6.15 -19.88
CA ARG A 80 -27.94 5.58 -18.84
C ARG A 80 -26.52 6.09 -19.02
N THR A 81 -25.93 6.64 -17.96
CA THR A 81 -24.58 7.22 -17.97
C THR A 81 -23.92 7.05 -16.61
N ASN A 82 -22.68 7.51 -16.46
CA ASN A 82 -21.96 7.49 -15.19
C ASN A 82 -21.68 8.91 -14.69
N ILE A 83 -21.81 9.11 -13.37
CA ILE A 83 -21.16 10.21 -12.65
C ILE A 83 -19.75 9.74 -12.29
N SER A 84 -18.74 10.55 -12.60
CA SER A 84 -17.37 10.31 -12.15
C SER A 84 -17.11 11.13 -10.90
N VAL A 85 -16.80 10.44 -9.80
CA VAL A 85 -16.50 11.04 -8.50
C VAL A 85 -15.07 10.67 -8.13
N ARG A 86 -14.20 11.68 -8.00
CA ARG A 86 -12.87 11.50 -7.43
C ARG A 86 -13.01 11.31 -5.94
N ILE A 87 -12.33 10.29 -5.43
CA ILE A 87 -12.32 9.93 -4.03
C ILE A 87 -10.95 10.30 -3.47
N LYS A 88 -10.92 10.82 -2.25
CA LYS A 88 -9.71 10.93 -1.44
C LYS A 88 -9.92 10.20 -0.13
N ILE A 89 -9.13 9.17 0.11
CA ILE A 89 -9.21 8.33 1.30
C ILE A 89 -8.14 8.77 2.27
N TYR A 90 -8.51 9.02 3.53
CA TYR A 90 -7.61 9.41 4.60
C TYR A 90 -7.64 8.36 5.70
N GLU A 91 -6.46 7.95 6.15
CA GLU A 91 -6.26 6.98 7.21
C GLU A 91 -5.19 7.46 8.19
N ASP A 92 -5.21 6.90 9.40
CA ASP A 92 -4.10 7.02 10.33
C ASP A 92 -2.96 6.09 9.90
N VAL A 93 -1.83 6.67 9.52
CA VAL A 93 -0.68 5.93 9.00
C VAL A 93 0.62 6.32 9.69
N TYR A 94 1.56 5.37 9.76
CA TYR A 94 2.89 5.67 10.26
C TYR A 94 3.71 6.38 9.19
N VAL A 95 4.22 7.56 9.55
CA VAL A 95 5.14 8.33 8.72
C VAL A 95 6.49 8.46 9.38
N SER A 96 7.55 8.49 8.57
CA SER A 96 8.91 8.65 9.09
C SER A 96 9.15 10.07 9.62
N MET A 97 9.75 10.20 10.80
CA MET A 97 10.14 11.46 11.44
C MET A 97 11.53 11.92 10.99
N LYS A 98 12.30 11.04 10.35
CA LYS A 98 13.66 11.28 9.84
C LYS A 98 13.87 10.61 8.48
N ASN A 99 14.99 10.92 7.82
CA ASN A 99 15.46 10.11 6.70
C ASN A 99 16.02 8.79 7.24
N ILE A 100 15.66 7.67 6.62
CA ILE A 100 16.12 6.33 6.97
C ILE A 100 16.83 5.75 5.75
N ASP A 101 18.08 5.34 5.94
CA ASP A 101 18.90 4.82 4.87
C ASP A 101 18.54 3.38 4.50
N LYS A 102 18.90 2.97 3.28
CA LYS A 102 18.79 1.58 2.87
C LYS A 102 19.61 0.69 3.81
N ARG A 103 19.00 -0.41 4.27
CA ARG A 103 19.49 -1.37 5.26
C ARG A 103 19.57 -0.82 6.69
N GLU A 104 19.07 0.38 6.97
CA GLU A 104 18.97 0.88 8.34
C GLU A 104 17.87 0.12 9.09
N GLN A 105 18.17 -0.23 10.35
CA GLN A 105 17.20 -0.85 11.26
C GLN A 105 16.05 0.12 11.55
N LEU A 106 14.83 -0.42 11.57
CA LEU A 106 13.63 0.36 11.88
C LEU A 106 13.39 0.38 13.39
N LEU A 107 13.34 1.57 13.98
CA LEU A 107 13.00 1.74 15.39
C LEU A 107 11.63 2.43 15.54
N PRO A 108 10.80 2.02 16.50
CA PRO A 108 9.47 2.60 16.70
C PRO A 108 9.46 4.13 16.86
N ASN A 109 10.48 4.69 17.51
CA ASN A 109 10.62 6.13 17.73
C ASN A 109 11.01 6.93 16.48
N TYR A 110 11.27 6.28 15.34
CA TYR A 110 11.46 6.96 14.07
C TYR A 110 10.14 7.30 13.39
N PHE A 111 9.02 6.81 13.92
CA PHE A 111 7.72 6.90 13.29
C PHE A 111 6.71 7.60 14.21
N GLN A 112 5.77 8.26 13.57
CA GLN A 112 4.61 8.86 14.24
C GLN A 112 3.36 8.51 13.45
N LEU A 113 2.24 8.35 14.16
CA LEU A 113 0.93 8.14 13.56
C LEU A 113 0.34 9.50 13.16
N VAL A 114 0.01 9.66 11.88
CA VAL A 114 -0.53 10.90 11.32
C VAL A 114 -1.65 10.55 10.35
N GLU A 115 -2.73 11.34 10.35
CA GLU A 115 -3.76 11.23 9.33
C GLU A 115 -3.22 11.74 7.98
N LYS A 116 -3.20 10.88 6.96
CA LYS A 116 -2.78 11.24 5.60
C LYS A 116 -3.70 10.66 4.55
N GLU A 117 -3.72 11.32 3.39
CA GLU A 117 -4.36 10.78 2.20
C GLU A 117 -3.57 9.55 1.69
N ILE A 118 -4.27 8.43 1.50
CA ILE A 118 -3.70 7.15 1.06
C ILE A 118 -4.23 6.67 -0.29
N THR A 119 -5.11 7.42 -0.95
CA THR A 119 -5.82 7.02 -2.18
C THR A 119 -4.93 6.43 -3.27
N SER A 120 -3.71 6.97 -3.41
CA SER A 120 -2.76 6.59 -4.46
C SER A 120 -1.56 5.80 -3.94
N ILE A 121 -1.55 5.43 -2.65
CA ILE A 121 -0.46 4.67 -2.05
C ILE A 121 -0.52 3.24 -2.58
N ARG A 122 0.65 2.77 -3.04
CA ARG A 122 0.83 1.38 -3.48
C ARG A 122 1.42 0.57 -2.34
N GLY A 123 0.91 -0.63 -2.16
CA GLY A 123 1.41 -1.56 -1.16
C GLY A 123 0.59 -1.56 0.13
N GLU A 124 0.95 -2.47 1.03
CA GLU A 124 0.24 -2.67 2.28
C GLU A 124 0.73 -1.70 3.36
N ILE A 125 -0.18 -0.86 3.87
CA ILE A 125 0.10 0.08 4.95
C ILE A 125 0.41 -0.68 6.25
N ILE A 126 1.43 -0.25 6.98
CA ILE A 126 1.75 -0.79 8.30
C ILE A 126 0.68 -0.35 9.30
N SER A 127 -0.04 -1.32 9.88
CA SER A 127 -1.11 -1.05 10.86
C SER A 127 -0.64 -1.01 12.31
N SER A 128 0.59 -1.46 12.61
CA SER A 128 1.16 -1.36 13.96
C SER A 128 2.69 -1.32 13.98
N LEU A 129 3.27 -0.61 14.95
CA LEU A 129 4.73 -0.51 15.13
C LEU A 129 5.38 -1.88 15.37
N GLY A 130 4.65 -2.84 15.96
CA GLY A 130 5.15 -4.19 16.23
C GLY A 130 5.54 -4.95 14.97
N GLN A 131 4.93 -4.64 13.81
CA GLN A 131 5.27 -5.26 12.53
C GLN A 131 6.68 -4.90 12.04
N MET A 132 7.30 -3.85 12.58
CA MET A 132 8.64 -3.42 12.19
C MET A 132 9.76 -4.09 12.99
N ILE A 133 9.44 -4.81 14.07
CA ILE A 133 10.45 -5.41 14.95
C ILE A 133 11.25 -6.46 14.16
N GLY A 134 12.58 -6.35 14.21
CA GLY A 134 13.48 -7.26 13.51
C GLY A 134 13.55 -7.01 11.99
N LEU A 135 13.00 -5.90 11.51
CA LEU A 135 13.07 -5.48 10.12
C LEU A 135 14.04 -4.31 9.93
N ARG A 136 14.54 -4.20 8.70
CA ARG A 136 15.31 -3.05 8.20
C ARG A 136 14.69 -2.53 6.92
N SER A 137 15.03 -1.31 6.51
CA SER A 137 14.56 -0.81 5.22
C SER A 137 15.31 -1.47 4.07
N ASN A 138 14.59 -1.84 3.00
CA ASN A 138 15.21 -2.33 1.76
C ASN A 138 15.58 -1.20 0.78
N ARG A 139 15.22 0.04 1.11
CA ARG A 139 15.41 1.24 0.29
C ARG A 139 15.63 2.48 1.16
N PHE A 140 15.81 3.64 0.53
CA PHE A 140 15.78 4.91 1.26
C PHE A 140 14.32 5.31 1.54
N ILE A 141 14.04 5.79 2.74
CA ILE A 141 12.74 6.34 3.18
C ILE A 141 12.96 7.78 3.64
N GLY A 142 12.30 8.73 3.01
CA GLY A 142 12.39 10.14 3.37
C GLY A 142 11.58 10.48 4.62
N LYS A 143 11.97 11.56 5.30
CA LYS A 143 11.14 12.17 6.35
C LYS A 143 9.77 12.55 5.77
N GLY A 144 8.72 12.08 6.44
CA GLY A 144 7.33 12.30 6.07
C GLY A 144 6.75 11.23 5.15
N ASP A 145 7.55 10.31 4.62
CA ASP A 145 7.06 9.21 3.79
C ASP A 145 6.18 8.27 4.61
N ILE A 146 5.12 7.78 3.98
CA ILE A 146 4.23 6.76 4.53
C ILE A 146 4.94 5.40 4.43
N LEU A 147 4.94 4.66 5.54
CA LEU A 147 5.56 3.36 5.58
C LEU A 147 4.61 2.26 5.05
N THR A 148 5.10 1.47 4.10
CA THR A 148 4.42 0.27 3.61
C THR A 148 5.30 -0.95 3.81
N LYS A 149 4.70 -2.15 3.85
CA LYS A 149 5.44 -3.41 4.07
C LYS A 149 6.52 -3.67 3.03
N GLU A 150 6.31 -3.21 1.80
CA GLU A 150 7.23 -3.38 0.68
C GLU A 150 8.54 -2.60 0.83
N PHE A 151 8.60 -1.65 1.77
CA PHE A 151 9.84 -0.93 2.08
C PHE A 151 10.69 -1.66 3.12
N LEU A 152 10.19 -2.78 3.66
CA LEU A 152 10.79 -3.50 4.77
C LEU A 152 11.29 -4.87 4.31
N GLU A 153 12.39 -5.30 4.90
CA GLU A 153 12.91 -6.66 4.77
C GLU A 153 13.41 -7.15 6.13
N LYS A 154 13.54 -8.47 6.29
CA LYS A 154 14.06 -9.05 7.53
C LYS A 154 15.51 -8.59 7.75
N MET A 155 15.88 -8.35 9.01
CA MET A 155 17.29 -8.16 9.35
C MET A 155 18.05 -9.48 9.17
N PRO A 156 19.21 -9.46 8.50
CA PRO A 156 20.03 -10.65 8.36
C PRO A 156 20.58 -11.08 9.72
N VAL A 157 20.61 -12.40 9.94
CA VAL A 157 21.29 -13.01 11.09
C VAL A 157 22.74 -13.38 10.74
N ILE A 158 23.02 -13.57 9.44
CA ILE A 158 24.36 -13.79 8.89
C ILE A 158 24.66 -12.66 7.91
N TYR A 159 25.81 -12.03 8.06
CA TYR A 159 26.34 -11.00 7.17
C TYR A 159 27.42 -11.57 6.26
N SER A 160 27.65 -10.91 5.11
CA SER A 160 28.77 -11.25 4.22
C SER A 160 30.11 -11.19 4.99
N GLY A 161 30.95 -12.18 4.79
CA GLY A 161 32.22 -12.36 5.49
C GLY A 161 32.12 -13.05 6.85
N ASN A 162 30.91 -13.28 7.40
CA ASN A 162 30.78 -14.05 8.63
C ASN A 162 31.28 -15.48 8.45
N LYS A 163 31.97 -15.99 9.48
CA LYS A 163 32.34 -17.39 9.57
C LYS A 163 31.11 -18.20 9.97
N VAL A 164 30.80 -19.23 9.20
CA VAL A 164 29.64 -20.10 9.41
C VAL A 164 30.08 -21.56 9.50
N PHE A 165 29.29 -22.37 10.21
CA PHE A 165 29.43 -23.82 10.26
C PHE A 165 28.46 -24.44 9.25
N ALA A 166 29.00 -24.92 8.14
CA ALA A 166 28.23 -25.59 7.12
C ALA A 166 28.11 -27.07 7.47
N SER A 167 26.92 -27.63 7.30
CA SER A 167 26.71 -29.07 7.36
C SER A 167 26.03 -29.57 6.09
N SER A 168 26.37 -30.79 5.66
CA SER A 168 25.74 -31.48 4.55
C SER A 168 25.35 -32.87 5.02
N ILE A 169 24.16 -33.34 4.62
CA ILE A 169 23.64 -34.66 4.97
C ILE A 169 23.52 -35.47 3.67
N VAL A 170 24.27 -36.56 3.59
CA VAL A 170 24.20 -37.51 2.46
C VAL A 170 23.91 -38.89 3.04
N GLY A 171 22.66 -39.34 2.88
CA GLY A 171 22.16 -40.56 3.53
C GLY A 171 22.26 -40.45 5.05
N ASN A 172 23.04 -41.35 5.67
CA ASN A 172 23.27 -41.37 7.12
C ASN A 172 24.54 -40.64 7.56
N VAL A 173 25.25 -39.99 6.63
CA VAL A 173 26.52 -39.29 6.92
C VAL A 173 26.26 -37.79 7.01
N LYS A 174 26.67 -37.18 8.13
CA LYS A 174 26.71 -35.73 8.31
C LYS A 174 28.16 -35.24 8.19
N ILE A 175 28.44 -34.43 7.18
CA ILE A 175 29.71 -33.73 7.01
C ILE A 175 29.54 -32.33 7.59
N SER A 176 30.54 -31.81 8.30
CA SER A 176 30.51 -30.44 8.83
C SER A 176 31.86 -29.76 8.64
N PHE A 177 31.86 -28.52 8.17
CA PHE A 177 33.07 -27.78 7.85
C PHE A 177 32.88 -26.27 8.07
N ASN A 178 34.00 -25.55 8.20
CA ASN A 178 33.98 -24.10 8.32
C ASN A 178 33.88 -23.46 6.91
N ALA A 179 33.07 -22.43 6.79
CA ALA A 179 32.97 -21.62 5.58
C ALA A 179 32.77 -20.14 5.93
N PHE A 180 32.78 -19.29 4.91
CA PHE A 180 32.51 -17.87 5.03
C PHE A 180 31.32 -17.48 4.15
N ALA A 181 30.35 -16.78 4.73
CA ALA A 181 29.20 -16.28 3.99
C ALA A 181 29.64 -15.28 2.90
N LYS A 182 29.16 -15.45 1.68
CA LYS A 182 29.37 -14.51 0.56
C LYS A 182 28.20 -13.53 0.43
N GLN A 183 27.05 -13.88 0.99
CA GLN A 183 25.82 -13.09 0.99
C GLN A 183 25.29 -12.97 2.42
N GLU A 184 24.55 -11.89 2.68
CA GLU A 184 23.77 -11.73 3.90
C GLU A 184 22.41 -12.42 3.76
N GLY A 185 21.81 -12.84 4.88
CA GLY A 185 20.48 -13.44 4.90
C GLY A 185 19.95 -13.67 6.32
N SER A 186 18.65 -13.91 6.41
CA SER A 186 17.93 -14.31 7.61
C SER A 186 17.70 -15.83 7.62
N ILE A 187 17.21 -16.36 8.74
CA ILE A 187 16.86 -17.79 8.87
C ILE A 187 15.90 -18.22 7.75
N GLY A 188 16.24 -19.34 7.09
CA GLY A 188 15.54 -19.90 5.93
C GLY A 188 16.02 -19.35 4.57
N ASP A 189 16.81 -18.28 4.54
CA ASP A 189 17.34 -17.76 3.27
C ASP A 189 18.46 -18.67 2.75
N VAL A 190 18.54 -18.80 1.43
CA VAL A 190 19.65 -19.49 0.77
C VAL A 190 20.75 -18.49 0.41
N ILE A 191 21.93 -18.68 0.97
CA ILE A 191 23.12 -17.85 0.71
C ILE A 191 24.23 -18.67 0.07
N ARG A 192 25.10 -18.00 -0.70
CA ARG A 192 26.38 -18.58 -1.09
C ARG A 192 27.36 -18.54 0.07
N ILE A 193 28.07 -19.63 0.29
CA ILE A 193 29.18 -19.75 1.23
C ILE A 193 30.46 -20.13 0.49
N ARG A 194 31.61 -19.82 1.06
CA ARG A 194 32.93 -20.14 0.49
C ARG A 194 33.79 -20.89 1.52
N THR A 195 34.36 -22.03 1.15
CA THR A 195 35.27 -22.80 2.02
C THR A 195 36.64 -22.16 2.14
N THR A 196 37.49 -22.71 3.02
CA THR A 196 38.91 -22.34 3.10
C THR A 196 39.67 -22.64 1.80
N GLU A 197 39.22 -23.64 1.05
CA GLU A 197 39.76 -24.08 -0.24
C GLU A 197 39.18 -23.29 -1.43
N ASN A 198 38.37 -22.25 -1.17
CA ASN A 198 37.68 -21.40 -2.16
C ASN A 198 36.54 -22.04 -2.96
N GLU A 199 36.05 -23.20 -2.54
CA GLU A 199 34.85 -23.81 -3.13
C GLU A 199 33.60 -23.03 -2.71
N ILE A 200 32.61 -22.92 -3.61
CA ILE A 200 31.37 -22.18 -3.38
C ILE A 200 30.19 -23.16 -3.34
N PHE A 201 29.40 -23.07 -2.28
CA PHE A 201 28.19 -23.86 -2.09
C PHE A 201 27.00 -22.95 -1.85
N LYS A 202 25.79 -23.43 -2.15
CA LYS A 202 24.54 -22.84 -1.67
C LYS A 202 24.15 -23.52 -0.36
N ALA A 203 23.83 -22.71 0.64
CA ALA A 203 23.40 -23.21 1.93
C ALA A 203 22.21 -22.40 2.46
N GLU A 204 21.27 -23.09 3.07
CA GLU A 204 20.14 -22.51 3.80
C GLU A 204 20.60 -22.10 5.21
N ILE A 205 20.22 -20.91 5.65
CA ILE A 205 20.53 -20.40 6.99
C ILE A 205 19.63 -21.07 8.02
N ILE A 206 20.23 -21.80 8.96
CA ILE A 206 19.50 -22.47 10.05
C ILE A 206 19.41 -21.57 11.28
N ASP A 207 20.49 -20.85 11.61
CA ASP A 207 20.55 -19.88 12.70
C ASP A 207 21.64 -18.82 12.46
N TYR A 208 22.07 -18.11 13.51
CA TYR A 208 23.07 -17.02 13.43
C TYR A 208 24.48 -17.48 13.00
N GLN A 209 24.76 -18.79 12.99
CA GLN A 209 26.08 -19.31 12.63
C GLN A 209 26.06 -20.63 11.85
N ASN A 210 24.97 -21.39 11.90
CA ASN A 210 24.86 -22.69 11.24
C ASN A 210 24.09 -22.58 9.91
N VAL A 211 24.60 -23.29 8.91
CA VAL A 211 23.98 -23.38 7.58
C VAL A 211 23.93 -24.83 7.09
N LEU A 212 22.90 -25.17 6.33
CA LEU A 212 22.73 -26.49 5.71
C LEU A 212 22.99 -26.39 4.21
N VAL A 213 24.01 -27.09 3.73
CA VAL A 213 24.33 -27.16 2.30
C VAL A 213 23.22 -27.93 1.59
N ILE A 214 22.67 -27.30 0.56
CA ILE A 214 21.59 -27.87 -0.26
C ILE A 214 22.06 -28.22 -1.67
N GLU A 215 23.14 -27.59 -2.15
CA GLU A 215 23.80 -27.85 -3.44
C GLU A 215 25.15 -27.15 -3.55
#